data_AF-A0A5E5PNH2-F1
#
_entry.id   AF-A0A5E5PNH2-F1
#
_cell.length_a   1.000
_cell.length_b   1.000
_cell.length_c   1.000
_cell.angle_alpha   90.00
_cell.angle_beta   90.00
_cell.angle_gamma   90.00
#
_symmetry.space_group_name_H-M   'P 1'
#
loop_
_entity.id
_entity.type
_entity.pdbx_description
1 polymer ?
#
loop_
_entity_poly.entity_id
_entity_poly.type
_entity_poly.pdbx_seq_one_letter_code
_entity_poly.pdbx_strand_id
1 'polypeptide(L)'
;YIISSGTKEMIEGTSIAKEFKSIFASSFKYDHEGVPEWPALAINYTTKTQYLFRINKGIENAWDNTNINKFTPLADRSIPFENMIYIGDGETDVPAMKMLNYQGGTSIGVYPPNTKGAKKKAQKLLENDRANYIAKADYSENSEIDKIVKGILDQISSKASIQQYTK
;
A
#
# COMPACT_ATOMS: atom_id res chain seq x y z
N TYR A 1 1.13 -0.98 -6.78
CA TYR A 1 -0.32 -1.11 -6.55
C TYR A 1 -0.84 0.16 -5.91
N ILE A 2 -2.11 0.52 -6.12
CA ILE A 2 -2.80 1.58 -5.36
C ILE A 2 -3.89 0.95 -4.52
N ILE A 3 -4.00 1.34 -3.25
CA ILE A 3 -5.13 1.03 -2.37
C ILE A 3 -5.67 2.36 -1.84
N SER A 4 -6.87 2.75 -2.26
CA SER A 4 -7.41 4.08 -1.99
C SER A 4 -8.86 4.02 -1.55
N SER A 5 -9.26 4.90 -0.63
CA SER A 5 -10.67 5.13 -0.34
C SER A 5 -11.35 6.08 -1.34
N GLY A 6 -10.56 6.71 -2.22
CA GLY A 6 -11.05 7.58 -3.28
C GLY A 6 -11.73 6.81 -4.42
N THR A 7 -12.27 7.57 -5.37
CA THR A 7 -13.00 7.06 -6.54
C THR A 7 -12.05 6.46 -7.56
N LYS A 8 -12.28 5.20 -7.94
CA LYS A 8 -11.43 4.42 -8.84
C LYS A 8 -11.22 5.11 -10.19
N GLU A 9 -12.31 5.58 -10.78
CA GLU A 9 -12.34 6.19 -12.11
C GLU A 9 -11.51 7.48 -12.15
N MET A 10 -11.50 8.25 -11.05
CA MET A 10 -10.66 9.44 -10.93
C MET A 10 -9.17 9.08 -10.90
N ILE A 11 -8.81 7.99 -10.21
CA ILE A 11 -7.42 7.54 -10.10
C ILE A 11 -6.96 6.96 -11.43
N GLU A 12 -7.80 6.18 -12.10
CA GLU A 12 -7.53 5.63 -13.43
C GLU A 12 -7.35 6.72 -14.50
N GLY A 13 -8.03 7.86 -14.35
CA GLY A 13 -7.84 9.04 -15.19
C GLY A 13 -6.52 9.78 -14.99
N THR A 14 -5.71 9.43 -14.00
CA THR A 14 -4.41 10.09 -13.75
C THR A 14 -3.32 9.61 -14.71
N SER A 15 -2.37 10.48 -15.03
CA SER A 15 -1.25 10.17 -15.94
C SER A 15 -0.35 9.02 -15.48
N ILE A 16 -0.31 8.77 -14.18
CA ILE A 16 0.51 7.73 -13.55
C ILE A 16 -0.21 6.38 -13.40
N ALA A 17 -1.52 6.31 -13.67
CA ALA A 17 -2.32 5.10 -13.43
C ALA A 17 -1.74 3.85 -14.09
N LYS A 18 -1.20 4.01 -15.30
CA LYS A 18 -0.58 2.95 -16.11
C LYS A 18 0.69 2.35 -15.49
N GLU A 19 1.34 3.04 -14.55
CA GLU A 19 2.53 2.56 -13.86
C GLU A 19 2.18 1.55 -12.74
N PHE A 20 0.89 1.39 -12.42
CA PHE A 20 0.42 0.50 -11.38
C PHE A 20 -0.22 -0.76 -11.96
N LYS A 21 0.22 -1.93 -11.48
CA LYS A 21 -0.36 -3.23 -11.87
C LYS A 21 -1.86 -3.33 -11.58
N SER A 22 -2.30 -2.82 -10.43
CA SER A 22 -3.73 -2.80 -10.06
C SER A 22 -4.04 -1.62 -9.15
N ILE A 23 -5.26 -1.10 -9.29
CA ILE A 23 -5.84 -0.02 -8.50
C ILE A 23 -7.07 -0.57 -7.76
N PHE A 24 -6.95 -0.71 -6.45
CA PHE A 24 -8.05 -1.02 -5.55
C PHE A 24 -8.59 0.29 -4.97
N ALA A 25 -9.76 0.70 -5.44
CA ALA A 25 -10.38 1.96 -5.06
C ALA A 25 -11.90 1.81 -4.94
N SER A 26 -12.55 2.75 -4.25
CA SER A 26 -14.00 2.78 -4.16
C SER A 26 -14.59 3.02 -5.56
N SER A 27 -15.69 2.35 -5.91
CA SER A 27 -16.27 2.44 -7.26
C SER A 27 -17.79 2.37 -7.23
N PHE A 28 -18.39 2.85 -8.31
CA PHE A 28 -19.83 2.79 -8.54
C PHE A 28 -20.17 1.62 -9.48
N LYS A 29 -21.42 1.17 -9.40
CA LYS A 29 -22.08 0.38 -10.43
C LYS A 29 -22.62 1.39 -11.46
N TYR A 30 -22.27 1.16 -12.71
CA TYR A 30 -22.76 1.97 -13.82
C TYR A 30 -23.82 1.19 -14.60
N ASP A 31 -24.79 1.91 -15.15
CA ASP A 31 -25.74 1.35 -16.10
C ASP A 31 -25.10 1.16 -17.50
N HIS A 32 -25.93 0.74 -18.46
CA HIS A 32 -25.54 0.54 -19.85
C HIS A 32 -25.17 1.84 -20.59
N GLU A 33 -25.56 3.01 -20.08
CA GLU A 33 -25.22 4.33 -20.62
C GLU A 33 -23.98 4.94 -19.94
N GLY A 34 -23.39 4.25 -18.94
CA GLY A 34 -22.24 4.73 -18.19
C GLY A 34 -22.59 5.74 -17.10
N VAL A 35 -23.85 5.77 -16.64
CA VAL A 35 -24.31 6.62 -15.54
C VAL A 35 -24.19 5.86 -14.21
N PRO A 36 -23.62 6.46 -13.15
CA PRO A 36 -23.48 5.80 -11.86
C PRO A 36 -24.86 5.63 -11.19
N GLU A 37 -25.28 4.38 -10.95
CA GLU A 37 -26.58 4.05 -10.33
C GLU A 37 -26.47 3.81 -8.82
N TRP A 38 -25.38 3.18 -8.36
CA TRP A 38 -25.26 2.71 -6.98
C TRP A 38 -23.81 2.51 -6.53
N PRO A 39 -23.46 2.62 -5.25
CA PRO A 39 -22.14 2.21 -4.75
C PRO A 39 -21.88 0.71 -4.97
N ALA A 40 -20.80 0.34 -5.65
CA ALA A 40 -20.43 -1.06 -5.87
C ALA A 40 -19.38 -1.55 -4.88
N LEU A 41 -18.41 -0.69 -4.57
CA LEU A 41 -17.30 -1.02 -3.66
C LEU A 41 -16.93 0.22 -2.85
N ALA A 42 -16.84 0.06 -1.53
CA ALA A 42 -16.38 1.10 -0.62
C ALA A 42 -15.13 0.63 0.12
N ILE A 43 -14.01 1.32 -0.11
CA ILE A 43 -12.75 1.05 0.59
C ILE A 43 -12.61 2.02 1.76
N ASN A 44 -12.39 1.46 2.94
CA ASN A 44 -12.13 2.16 4.19
C ASN A 44 -10.81 1.72 4.83
N TYR A 45 -10.46 2.34 5.96
CA TYR A 45 -9.24 2.08 6.73
C TYR A 45 -9.03 0.60 7.09
N THR A 46 -10.10 -0.16 7.35
CA THR A 46 -10.02 -1.59 7.66
C THR A 46 -9.78 -2.42 6.40
N THR A 47 -10.50 -2.13 5.32
CA THR A 47 -10.39 -2.90 4.07
C THR A 47 -9.04 -2.71 3.38
N LYS A 48 -8.33 -1.59 3.61
CA LYS A 48 -6.97 -1.40 3.09
C LYS A 48 -6.03 -2.56 3.50
N THR A 49 -6.14 -3.02 4.75
CA THR A 49 -5.42 -4.18 5.26
C THR A 49 -5.79 -5.46 4.51
N GLN A 50 -7.08 -5.68 4.20
CA GLN A 50 -7.53 -6.83 3.41
C GLN A 50 -6.88 -6.83 2.01
N TYR A 51 -6.75 -5.66 1.37
CA TYR A 51 -6.12 -5.55 0.06
C TYR A 51 -4.62 -5.87 0.09
N LEU A 52 -3.93 -5.62 1.21
CA LEU A 52 -2.55 -6.11 1.38
C LEU A 52 -2.48 -7.64 1.36
N PHE A 53 -3.42 -8.33 2.00
CA PHE A 53 -3.51 -9.79 1.90
C PHE A 53 -3.87 -10.28 0.49
N ARG A 54 -4.70 -9.54 -0.25
CA ARG A 54 -5.01 -9.85 -1.65
C ARG A 54 -3.76 -9.77 -2.52
N ILE A 55 -3.00 -8.68 -2.41
CA ILE A 55 -1.71 -8.52 -3.11
C ILE A 55 -0.72 -9.61 -2.71
N ASN A 56 -0.63 -9.92 -1.41
CA ASN A 56 0.24 -10.97 -0.89
C ASN A 56 -0.05 -12.35 -1.53
N LYS A 57 -1.32 -12.64 -1.80
CA LYS A 57 -1.79 -13.89 -2.43
C LYS A 57 -1.93 -13.80 -3.96
N GLY A 58 -1.61 -12.68 -4.59
CA GLY A 58 -1.76 -12.49 -6.04
C GLY A 58 -3.21 -12.38 -6.52
N ILE A 59 -4.14 -11.98 -5.64
CA ILE A 59 -5.55 -11.81 -5.97
C ILE A 59 -5.80 -10.37 -6.42
N GLU A 60 -6.11 -10.17 -7.70
CA GLU A 60 -6.24 -8.86 -8.34
C GLU A 60 -7.70 -8.43 -8.54
N ASN A 61 -8.58 -8.86 -7.63
CA ASN A 61 -10.00 -8.49 -7.65
C ASN A 61 -10.54 -8.24 -6.23
N ALA A 62 -11.71 -7.60 -6.15
CA ALA A 62 -12.38 -7.26 -4.90
C ALA A 62 -13.44 -8.28 -4.44
N TRP A 63 -13.86 -9.21 -5.30
CA TRP A 63 -15.01 -10.09 -5.06
C TRP A 63 -14.64 -11.51 -4.64
N ASP A 64 -13.42 -11.97 -4.92
CA ASP A 64 -12.97 -13.32 -4.56
C ASP A 64 -12.69 -13.39 -3.06
N ASN A 65 -13.75 -13.73 -2.32
CA ASN A 65 -13.71 -13.93 -0.87
C ASN A 65 -13.33 -15.36 -0.47
N THR A 66 -13.27 -16.29 -1.42
CA THR A 66 -12.95 -17.68 -1.14
C THR A 66 -11.44 -17.86 -1.08
N ASN A 67 -10.71 -17.40 -2.10
CA ASN A 67 -9.26 -17.56 -2.15
C ASN A 67 -8.53 -16.67 -1.14
N ILE A 68 -9.08 -15.49 -0.83
CA ILE A 68 -8.50 -14.62 0.21
C ILE A 68 -8.57 -15.26 1.61
N ASN A 69 -9.59 -16.08 1.89
CA ASN A 69 -9.75 -16.75 3.18
C ASN A 69 -9.07 -18.12 3.24
N LYS A 70 -8.74 -18.73 2.09
CA LYS A 70 -7.99 -19.97 2.03
C LYS A 70 -6.59 -19.81 2.63
N PHE A 71 -6.14 -20.77 3.42
CA PHE A 71 -4.76 -20.79 3.89
C PHE A 71 -3.79 -20.93 2.70
N THR A 72 -2.78 -20.06 2.66
CA THR A 72 -1.73 -20.07 1.64
C THR A 72 -0.38 -20.06 2.37
N PRO A 73 0.44 -21.13 2.23
CA PRO A 73 1.79 -21.18 2.77
C PRO A 73 2.63 -20.00 2.30
N LEU A 74 3.60 -19.57 3.12
CA LEU A 74 4.43 -18.40 2.81
C LEU A 74 5.19 -18.55 1.49
N ALA A 75 5.65 -19.76 1.17
CA ALA A 75 6.39 -20.07 -0.06
C ALA A 75 5.53 -19.97 -1.33
N ASP A 76 4.22 -20.13 -1.22
CA ASP A 76 3.28 -20.12 -2.35
C ASP A 76 2.64 -18.74 -2.58
N ARG A 77 2.99 -17.75 -1.74
CA ARG A 77 2.47 -16.39 -1.85
C ARG A 77 3.22 -15.64 -2.94
N SER A 78 2.47 -14.99 -3.85
CA SER A 78 3.05 -14.26 -4.97
C SER A 78 3.99 -13.13 -4.55
N ILE A 79 3.65 -12.40 -3.47
CA ILE A 79 4.47 -11.30 -2.96
C ILE A 79 4.54 -11.41 -1.44
N PRO A 80 5.64 -11.88 -0.84
CA PRO A 80 5.82 -11.91 0.62
C PRO A 80 5.68 -10.51 1.24
N PHE A 81 5.11 -10.42 2.45
CA PHE A 81 4.97 -9.13 3.14
C PHE A 81 6.30 -8.45 3.42
N GLU A 82 7.34 -9.23 3.73
CA GLU A 82 8.71 -8.72 3.91
C GLU A 82 9.29 -8.02 2.68
N ASN A 83 8.71 -8.26 1.49
CA ASN A 83 9.11 -7.62 0.24
C ASN A 83 8.20 -6.45 -0.14
N MET A 84 7.34 -5.98 0.77
CA MET A 84 6.43 -4.86 0.51
C MET A 84 6.88 -3.59 1.22
N ILE A 85 6.70 -2.48 0.49
CA ILE A 85 6.83 -1.11 1.01
C ILE A 85 5.45 -0.47 0.95
N TYR A 86 4.93 0.02 2.08
CA TYR A 86 3.67 0.76 2.14
C TYR A 86 3.95 2.25 2.31
N ILE A 87 3.36 3.09 1.46
CA ILE A 87 3.47 4.54 1.55
C ILE A 87 2.08 5.10 1.82
N GLY A 88 1.91 5.84 2.92
CA GLY A 88 0.61 6.39 3.33
C GLY A 88 0.76 7.69 4.12
N ASP A 89 -0.23 8.58 4.04
CA ASP A 89 -0.16 9.95 4.56
C ASP A 89 -0.99 10.19 5.82
N GLY A 90 -1.80 9.22 6.23
CA GLY A 90 -2.88 9.46 7.17
C GLY A 90 -3.05 8.44 8.30
N GLU A 91 -3.83 8.86 9.30
CA GLU A 91 -4.30 7.99 10.37
C GLU A 91 -5.14 6.81 9.85
N THR A 92 -5.80 6.97 8.69
CA THR A 92 -6.58 5.91 8.05
C THR A 92 -5.73 4.73 7.57
N ASP A 93 -4.42 4.93 7.42
CA ASP A 93 -3.47 3.92 6.97
C ASP A 93 -2.77 3.23 8.13
N VAL A 94 -2.93 3.72 9.37
CA VAL A 94 -2.27 3.17 10.56
C VAL A 94 -2.50 1.66 10.72
N PRO A 95 -3.73 1.12 10.57
CA PRO A 95 -3.94 -0.33 10.67
C PRO A 95 -3.15 -1.11 9.62
N ALA A 96 -3.12 -0.63 8.37
CA ALA A 96 -2.43 -1.28 7.27
C ALA A 96 -0.90 -1.22 7.44
N MET A 97 -0.37 -0.05 7.83
CA MET A 97 1.05 0.14 8.11
C MET A 97 1.52 -0.75 9.28
N LYS A 98 0.79 -0.73 10.40
CA LYS A 98 1.13 -1.59 11.55
C LYS A 98 1.09 -3.07 11.22
N MET A 99 0.06 -3.51 10.49
CA MET A 99 -0.05 -4.91 10.06
C MET A 99 1.14 -5.30 9.18
N LEU A 100 1.49 -4.44 8.21
CA LEU A 100 2.63 -4.72 7.34
C LEU A 100 3.95 -4.83 8.12
N ASN A 101 4.22 -3.87 9.01
CA ASN A 101 5.43 -3.87 9.84
C ASN A 101 5.51 -5.13 10.69
N TYR A 102 4.38 -5.56 11.26
CA TYR A 102 4.31 -6.80 12.04
C TYR A 102 4.62 -8.05 11.20
N GLN A 103 4.27 -8.04 9.91
CA GLN A 103 4.58 -9.11 8.95
C GLN A 103 5.99 -9.01 8.35
N GLY A 104 6.82 -8.07 8.82
CA GLY A 104 8.21 -7.89 8.37
C GLY A 104 8.39 -7.00 7.15
N GLY A 105 7.31 -6.42 6.61
CA GLY A 105 7.40 -5.39 5.57
C GLY A 105 7.72 -4.01 6.17
N THR A 106 7.84 -3.01 5.31
CA THR A 106 8.22 -1.65 5.73
C THR A 106 7.16 -0.62 5.37
N SER A 107 6.85 0.29 6.28
CA SER A 107 5.95 1.42 6.02
C SER A 107 6.64 2.78 6.13
N ILE A 108 6.22 3.70 5.26
CA ILE A 108 6.69 5.08 5.19
C ILE A 108 5.49 6.01 5.33
N GLY A 109 5.47 6.79 6.41
CA GLY A 109 4.49 7.85 6.62
C GLY A 109 4.88 9.12 5.87
N VAL A 110 4.10 9.55 4.88
CA VAL A 110 4.41 10.77 4.11
C VAL A 110 3.64 11.99 4.61
N TYR A 111 4.21 13.18 4.46
CA TYR A 111 3.52 14.42 4.80
C TYR A 111 3.74 15.53 3.76
N PRO A 112 2.72 16.37 3.50
CA PRO A 112 2.85 17.49 2.58
C PRO A 112 3.87 18.53 3.10
N PRO A 113 4.84 18.96 2.27
CA PRO A 113 5.95 19.82 2.69
C PRO A 113 5.52 21.24 3.11
N ASN A 114 4.35 21.70 2.65
CA ASN A 114 3.87 23.07 2.82
C ASN A 114 2.65 23.18 3.75
N THR A 115 2.37 22.15 4.55
CA THR A 115 1.22 22.14 5.45
C THR A 115 1.66 22.26 6.90
N LYS A 116 1.23 23.33 7.56
CA LYS A 116 1.54 23.60 8.97
C LYS A 116 1.08 22.44 9.85
N GLY A 117 2.00 21.89 10.64
CA GLY A 117 1.73 20.78 11.56
C GLY A 117 1.72 19.37 10.94
N ALA A 118 1.82 19.24 9.61
CA ALA A 118 1.83 17.92 8.95
C ALA A 118 3.06 17.10 9.34
N LYS A 119 4.25 17.71 9.38
CA LYS A 119 5.48 17.06 9.90
C LYS A 119 5.29 16.54 11.32
N LYS A 120 4.66 17.32 12.21
CA LYS A 120 4.42 16.92 13.60
C LYS A 120 3.44 15.72 13.68
N LYS A 121 2.43 15.68 12.82
CA LYS A 121 1.51 14.53 12.71
C LYS A 121 2.25 13.28 12.23
N ALA A 122 3.07 13.39 11.18
CA ALA A 122 3.88 12.28 10.70
C ALA A 122 4.88 11.80 11.76
N GLN A 123 5.51 12.73 12.49
CA GLN A 123 6.42 12.39 13.58
C GLN A 123 5.75 11.57 14.68
N LYS A 124 4.48 11.85 15.01
CA LYS A 124 3.70 10.98 15.90
C LYS A 124 3.47 9.57 15.34
N LEU A 125 3.42 9.39 14.03
CA LEU A 125 3.33 8.04 13.45
C LEU A 125 4.60 7.25 13.73
N LEU A 126 5.76 7.90 13.59
CA LEU A 126 7.06 7.31 13.92
C LEU A 126 7.18 7.01 15.42
N GLU A 127 6.90 7.99 16.28
CA GLU A 127 7.04 7.87 17.75
C GLU A 127 6.14 6.81 18.38
N ASN A 128 5.01 6.47 17.73
CA ASN A 128 4.07 5.46 18.24
C ASN A 128 4.23 4.09 17.55
N ASP A 129 5.35 3.84 16.87
CA ASP A 129 5.62 2.62 16.10
C ASP A 129 4.51 2.31 15.08
N ARG A 130 3.92 3.36 14.49
CA ARG A 130 2.85 3.26 13.48
C ARG A 130 3.37 3.33 12.05
N ALA A 131 4.61 3.78 11.87
CA ALA A 131 5.37 3.75 10.61
C ALA A 131 6.86 3.50 10.93
N ASN A 132 7.60 2.87 10.03
CA ASN A 132 9.06 2.68 10.23
C ASN A 132 9.85 3.94 9.91
N TYR A 133 9.40 4.66 8.88
CA TYR A 133 10.04 5.86 8.39
C TYR A 133 8.99 6.94 8.15
N ILE A 134 9.45 8.19 8.08
CA ILE A 134 8.63 9.30 7.60
C ILE A 134 9.42 10.11 6.59
N ALA A 135 8.73 10.69 5.61
CA ALA A 135 9.35 11.53 4.60
C ALA A 135 8.39 12.62 4.12
N LYS A 136 8.93 13.68 3.52
CA LYS A 136 8.11 14.62 2.75
C LYS A 136 7.48 13.89 1.56
N ALA A 137 6.25 14.25 1.21
CA ALA A 137 5.56 13.81 0.00
C ALA A 137 6.15 14.48 -1.27
N ASP A 138 7.44 14.33 -1.46
CA ASP A 138 8.21 14.75 -2.62
C ASP A 138 8.80 13.50 -3.25
N TYR A 139 8.25 13.09 -4.39
CA TYR A 139 8.60 11.85 -5.09
C TYR A 139 9.62 12.08 -6.22
N SER A 140 10.29 13.24 -6.24
CA SER A 140 11.33 13.52 -7.22
C SER A 140 12.58 12.67 -6.97
N GLU A 141 13.42 12.53 -8.00
CA GLU A 141 14.69 11.85 -7.90
C GLU A 141 15.59 12.49 -6.84
N ASN A 142 16.29 11.68 -6.03
CA ASN A 142 17.18 12.11 -4.95
C ASN A 142 16.50 12.77 -3.73
N SER A 143 15.16 12.82 -3.72
CA SER A 143 14.36 13.20 -2.56
C SER A 143 14.57 12.24 -1.37
N GLU A 144 14.06 12.63 -0.21
CA GLU A 144 14.12 11.81 1.00
C GLU A 144 13.40 10.46 0.81
N ILE A 145 12.22 10.46 0.19
CA ILE A 145 11.45 9.22 -0.01
C ILE A 145 12.13 8.30 -1.03
N ASP A 146 12.71 8.85 -2.11
CA ASP A 146 13.44 8.07 -3.12
C ASP A 146 14.62 7.32 -2.50
N LYS A 147 15.40 8.01 -1.65
CA LYS A 147 16.51 7.41 -0.92
C LYS A 147 16.07 6.33 0.05
N ILE A 148 14.99 6.57 0.81
CA ILE A 148 14.44 5.58 1.74
C ILE A 148 13.96 4.33 0.98
N VAL A 149 13.19 4.51 -0.08
CA VAL A 149 12.67 3.39 -0.89
C VAL A 149 13.82 2.57 -1.47
N LYS A 150 14.82 3.21 -2.10
CA LYS A 150 16.01 2.52 -2.63
C LYS A 150 16.76 1.76 -1.53
N GLY A 151 16.96 2.37 -0.36
CA GLY A 151 17.60 1.70 0.77
C GLY A 151 16.84 0.47 1.28
N ILE A 152 15.51 0.51 1.31
CA ILE A 152 14.69 -0.66 1.68
C ILE A 152 14.79 -1.75 0.60
N LEU A 153 14.79 -1.38 -0.68
CA LEU A 153 15.00 -2.34 -1.78
C LEU A 153 16.37 -3.01 -1.70
N ASP A 154 17.43 -2.27 -1.35
CA ASP A 154 18.77 -2.83 -1.13
C ASP A 154 18.78 -3.83 0.04
N GLN A 155 18.04 -3.54 1.12
CA GLN A 155 17.88 -4.47 2.25
C GLN A 155 17.16 -5.75 1.84
N ILE A 156 16.04 -5.63 1.10
CA ILE A 156 15.28 -6.78 0.57
C ILE A 156 16.18 -7.64 -0.33
N SER A 157 16.89 -7.00 -1.25
CA SER A 157 17.82 -7.66 -2.18
C SER A 157 18.95 -8.38 -1.45
N SER A 158 19.55 -7.75 -0.44
CA SER A 158 20.61 -8.34 0.37
C SER A 158 20.11 -9.56 1.14
N LYS A 159 18.93 -9.47 1.75
CA LYS A 159 18.31 -10.60 2.47
C LYS A 159 18.02 -11.78 1.54
N ALA A 160 17.45 -11.53 0.36
CA ALA A 160 17.21 -12.55 -0.65
C ALA A 160 18.53 -13.23 -1.11
N SER A 161 19.59 -12.43 -1.29
CA SER A 161 20.93 -12.91 -1.67
C SER A 161 21.59 -13.77 -0.59
N ILE A 162 21.24 -13.61 0.69
CA ILE A 162 21.77 -14.46 1.77
C ILE A 162 20.97 -15.75 1.90
N GLN A 163 19.64 -15.71 1.72
CA GLN A 163 18.77 -16.88 1.81
C GLN A 163 19.15 -18.01 0.83
N GLN A 164 19.83 -17.70 -0.28
CA GLN A 164 20.33 -18.73 -1.21
C GLN A 164 21.37 -19.67 -0.58
N TYR A 165 22.04 -19.25 0.49
CA TYR A 165 23.03 -20.07 1.21
C TYR A 165 22.42 -20.89 2.37
N THR A 166 21.12 -20.74 2.62
CA THR A 166 20.39 -21.45 3.69
C THR A 166 19.46 -22.55 3.14
N LYS A 167 19.39 -22.69 1.81
CA LYS A 167 18.77 -23.83 1.12
C LYS A 167 19.81 -24.88 0.78
#